data_AF-A0A0B2VZR3-F1
#
_entry.id   AF-A0A0B2VZR3-F1
#
_cell.length_a   1.000
_cell.length_b   1.000
_cell.length_c   1.000
_cell.angle_alpha   90.00
_cell.angle_beta   90.00
_cell.angle_gamma   90.00
#
_symmetry.space_group_name_H-M   'P 1'
#
loop_
_entity.id
_entity.type
_entity.pdbx_description
1 polymer ?
#
loop_
_entity_poly.entity_id
_entity_poly.type
_entity_poly.pdbx_seq_one_letter_code
_entity_poly.pdbx_strand_id
1 'polypeptide(L)'
;MAERHMPSIFPECDQLKQVYDRCFTNFFEHFISPEYSQNSNANPCEQIYESYRRCVEKRLTESQLYDIDLEELRRRVLNTDDDRLRDHQEKEKSQELDHLKNQFMDVKIPLELLEYLDQGKNPQLYTKECLERTLNKNKEVNGKIEIYKKFRAVLLKELGEEMPNDTILYRNLRDRKESSPPHENDMDDGSD
;
A
#
# COMPACT_ATOMS: atom_id res chain seq x y z
N MET A 1 43.97 10.99 25.16
CA MET A 1 43.10 9.82 24.91
C MET A 1 43.77 9.05 23.80
N ALA A 2 44.19 7.80 24.04
CA ALA A 2 44.79 7.01 22.96
C ALA A 2 43.73 6.77 21.89
N GLU A 3 44.02 7.13 20.64
CA GLU A 3 43.19 6.77 19.49
C GLU A 3 42.98 5.26 19.56
N ARG A 4 41.72 4.82 19.62
CA ARG A 4 41.37 3.40 19.59
C ARG A 4 41.58 2.88 18.17
N HIS A 5 42.84 2.76 17.77
CA HIS A 5 43.25 2.21 16.49
C HIS A 5 43.15 0.70 16.56
N MET A 6 42.41 0.10 15.62
CA MET A 6 42.36 -1.35 15.47
C MET A 6 43.48 -1.76 14.51
N PRO A 7 44.50 -2.52 14.98
CA PRO A 7 45.63 -2.87 14.15
C PRO A 7 45.20 -3.75 12.97
N SER A 8 45.91 -3.61 11.85
CA SER A 8 45.82 -4.51 10.70
C SER A 8 46.19 -5.95 11.09
N ILE A 9 45.65 -6.93 10.35
CA ILE A 9 45.96 -8.36 10.47
C ILE A 9 47.48 -8.61 10.44
N PHE A 10 48.18 -7.82 9.61
CA PHE A 10 49.64 -7.78 9.54
C PHE A 10 50.16 -6.41 9.97
N PRO A 11 51.16 -6.35 10.88
CA PRO A 11 51.71 -5.09 11.38
C PRO A 11 52.38 -4.25 10.28
N GLU A 12 52.86 -4.87 9.20
CA GLU A 12 53.47 -4.18 8.06
C GLU A 12 52.46 -3.37 7.23
N CYS A 13 51.17 -3.74 7.27
CA CYS A 13 50.11 -3.04 6.53
C CYS A 13 49.37 -2.01 7.40
N ASP A 14 49.76 -1.84 8.66
CA ASP A 14 49.03 -1.02 9.63
C ASP A 14 49.02 0.47 9.28
N GLN A 15 50.13 0.99 8.74
CA GLN A 15 50.22 2.37 8.28
C GLN A 15 49.27 2.65 7.10
N LEU A 16 49.12 1.69 6.17
CA LEU A 16 48.20 1.82 5.04
C LEU A 16 46.74 1.77 5.49
N LYS A 17 46.44 0.92 6.49
CA LYS A 17 45.12 0.84 7.12
C LYS A 17 44.71 2.16 7.76
N GLN A 18 45.60 2.79 8.53
CA GLN A 18 45.31 4.07 9.18
C GLN A 18 44.96 5.18 8.18
N VAL A 19 45.72 5.26 7.08
CA VAL A 19 45.46 6.25 6.02
C VAL A 19 44.12 5.97 5.33
N TYR A 20 43.80 4.69 5.10
CA TYR A 20 42.51 4.28 4.53
C TYR A 20 41.33 4.58 5.48
N ASP A 21 41.39 4.15 6.74
CA ASP A 21 40.31 4.30 7.72
C ASP A 21 39.97 5.78 7.96
N ARG A 22 40.99 6.66 7.97
CA ARG A 22 40.81 8.11 8.05
C ARG A 22 40.08 8.68 6.83
N CYS A 23 40.46 8.24 5.63
CA CYS A 23 39.81 8.64 4.39
C CYS A 23 38.35 8.14 4.36
N PHE A 24 38.13 6.87 4.72
CA PHE A 24 36.83 6.22 4.72
C PHE A 24 35.86 6.88 5.71
N THR A 25 36.28 7.16 6.94
CA THR A 25 35.40 7.79 7.95
C THR A 25 34.89 9.15 7.47
N ASN A 26 35.77 9.96 6.89
CA ASN A 26 35.38 11.26 6.34
C ASN A 26 34.44 11.11 5.13
N PHE A 27 34.76 10.22 4.20
CA PHE A 27 33.91 9.95 3.03
C PHE A 27 32.52 9.43 3.44
N PHE A 28 32.46 8.52 4.41
CA PHE A 28 31.21 7.89 4.85
C PHE A 28 30.24 8.87 5.50
N GLU A 29 30.74 9.84 6.28
CA GLU A 29 29.93 10.92 6.85
C GLU A 29 29.26 11.78 5.75
N HIS A 30 29.99 12.06 4.67
CA HIS A 30 29.45 12.82 3.54
C HIS A 30 28.50 11.99 2.68
N PHE A 31 28.74 10.67 2.55
CA PHE A 31 27.89 9.76 1.79
C PHE A 31 26.48 9.60 2.38
N ILE A 32 26.33 9.65 3.71
CA ILE A 32 25.02 9.56 4.38
C ILE A 32 24.24 10.88 4.31
N SER A 33 24.93 12.00 4.06
CA SER A 33 24.31 13.32 4.08
C SER A 33 23.50 13.57 2.79
N PRO A 34 22.25 14.07 2.88
CA PRO A 34 21.34 14.20 1.73
C PRO A 34 21.83 15.19 0.65
N GLU A 35 22.80 16.04 0.95
CA GLU A 35 23.37 17.05 0.04
C GLU A 35 24.34 16.46 -1.01
N TYR A 36 24.92 15.28 -0.76
CA TYR A 36 26.01 14.72 -1.58
C TYR A 36 25.52 13.74 -2.68
N SER A 37 24.23 13.45 -2.72
CA SER A 37 23.64 12.36 -3.53
C SER A 37 23.69 12.56 -5.06
N GLN A 38 24.11 13.69 -5.59
CA GLN A 38 23.83 14.05 -7.00
C GLN A 38 25.03 14.13 -7.93
N ASN A 39 26.29 14.16 -7.45
CA ASN A 39 27.42 14.34 -8.38
C ASN A 39 28.70 13.65 -7.89
N SER A 40 29.08 12.62 -8.65
CA SER A 40 30.34 11.85 -8.57
C SER A 40 30.32 10.66 -7.60
N ASN A 41 29.83 9.52 -8.11
CA ASN A 41 29.88 8.19 -7.48
C ASN A 41 31.30 7.60 -7.36
N ALA A 42 32.34 8.42 -7.45
CA ALA A 42 33.72 7.96 -7.42
C ALA A 42 34.22 7.96 -5.97
N ASN A 43 34.50 6.76 -5.44
CA ASN A 43 35.13 6.60 -4.13
C ASN A 43 36.52 7.27 -4.13
N PRO A 44 36.74 8.38 -3.39
CA PRO A 44 38.04 9.05 -3.35
C PRO A 44 39.11 8.20 -2.65
N CYS A 45 38.71 7.21 -1.87
CA CYS A 45 39.60 6.32 -1.12
C CYS A 45 39.95 5.03 -1.87
N GLU A 46 39.47 4.84 -3.11
CA GLU A 46 39.63 3.60 -3.89
C GLU A 46 41.10 3.20 -4.11
N GLN A 47 41.96 4.17 -4.44
CA GLN A 47 43.38 3.89 -4.68
C GLN A 47 44.12 3.49 -3.40
N ILE A 48 43.71 4.05 -2.27
CA ILE A 48 44.28 3.76 -0.94
C ILE A 48 43.81 2.37 -0.50
N TYR A 49 42.54 2.05 -0.73
CA TYR A 49 41.97 0.73 -0.50
C TYR A 49 42.71 -0.36 -1.27
N GLU A 50 42.91 -0.18 -2.58
CA GLU A 50 43.63 -1.14 -3.42
C GLU A 50 45.07 -1.37 -2.96
N SER A 51 45.73 -0.32 -2.46
CA SER A 51 47.09 -0.43 -1.93
C SER A 51 47.14 -1.24 -0.62
N TYR A 52 46.19 -0.99 0.29
CA TYR A 52 46.05 -1.76 1.53
C TYR A 52 45.66 -3.22 1.25
N ARG A 53 44.69 -3.44 0.36
CA ARG A 53 44.21 -4.75 -0.07
C ARG A 53 45.34 -5.61 -0.64
N ARG A 54 46.17 -5.06 -1.53
CA ARG A 54 47.35 -5.79 -2.07
C ARG A 54 48.35 -6.16 -0.99
N CYS A 55 48.57 -5.29 0.00
CA CYS A 55 49.45 -5.58 1.13
C CYS A 55 48.95 -6.79 1.92
N VAL A 56 47.65 -6.83 2.21
CA VAL A 56 47.01 -7.90 2.97
C VAL A 56 46.93 -9.20 2.17
N GLU A 57 46.50 -9.18 0.91
CA GLU A 57 46.40 -10.38 0.04
C GLU A 57 47.76 -11.05 -0.19
N LYS A 58 48.82 -10.26 -0.38
CA LYS A 58 50.19 -10.78 -0.53
C LYS A 58 50.63 -11.55 0.71
N ARG A 59 50.40 -10.98 1.89
CA ARG A 59 50.78 -11.59 3.17
C ARG A 59 49.90 -12.78 3.55
N LEU A 60 48.61 -12.75 3.22
CA LEU A 60 47.72 -13.91 3.40
C LEU A 60 48.23 -15.13 2.61
N THR A 61 48.67 -14.91 1.37
CA THR A 61 49.20 -15.97 0.49
C THR A 61 50.57 -16.48 0.96
N GLU A 62 51.46 -15.58 1.41
CA GLU A 62 52.84 -15.93 1.85
C GLU A 62 52.90 -16.60 3.22
N SER A 63 52.05 -16.18 4.16
CA SER A 63 52.19 -16.57 5.57
C SER A 63 51.46 -17.86 5.92
N GLN A 64 50.37 -18.18 5.21
CA GLN A 64 49.39 -19.25 5.56
C GLN A 64 49.05 -19.35 7.06
N LEU A 65 49.15 -18.24 7.80
CA LEU A 65 49.03 -18.22 9.26
C LEU A 65 47.57 -18.35 9.72
N TYR A 66 46.64 -18.10 8.81
CA TYR A 66 45.19 -18.11 9.04
C TYR A 66 44.51 -18.90 7.91
N ASP A 67 43.51 -19.73 8.27
CA ASP A 67 42.64 -20.47 7.34
C ASP A 67 41.59 -19.53 6.72
N ILE A 68 42.07 -18.49 6.05
CA ILE A 68 41.24 -17.51 5.35
C ILE A 68 41.26 -17.89 3.87
N ASP A 69 40.12 -18.34 3.37
CA ASP A 69 39.94 -18.63 1.95
C ASP A 69 39.95 -17.33 1.13
N LEU A 70 41.00 -17.15 0.32
CA LEU A 70 41.13 -15.99 -0.57
C LEU A 70 40.06 -15.96 -1.66
N GLU A 71 39.53 -17.11 -2.06
CA GLU A 71 38.51 -17.17 -3.12
C GLU A 71 37.17 -16.64 -2.63
N GLU A 72 36.79 -16.93 -1.38
CA GLU A 72 35.58 -16.37 -0.76
C GLU A 72 35.71 -14.85 -0.57
N LEU A 73 36.91 -14.35 -0.23
CA LEU A 73 37.17 -12.91 -0.05
C LEU A 73 37.12 -12.13 -1.37
N ARG A 74 37.41 -12.78 -2.50
CA ARG A 74 37.33 -12.21 -3.85
C ARG A 74 35.97 -12.38 -4.50
N ARG A 75 35.09 -13.20 -3.91
CA ARG A 75 33.80 -13.53 -4.48
C ARG A 75 32.93 -12.28 -4.58
N ARG A 76 32.43 -11.99 -5.78
CA ARG A 76 31.37 -10.99 -5.95
C ARG A 76 30.08 -11.58 -5.42
N VAL A 77 29.57 -11.01 -4.33
CA VAL A 77 28.30 -11.42 -3.71
C VAL A 77 27.12 -10.58 -4.20
N LEU A 78 27.39 -9.39 -4.77
CA LEU A 78 26.38 -8.46 -5.28
C LEU A 78 26.53 -8.27 -6.80
N ASN A 79 25.40 -8.15 -7.51
CA ASN A 79 25.32 -8.08 -8.97
C ASN A 79 25.83 -9.33 -9.67
N THR A 80 25.56 -10.50 -9.10
CA THR A 80 25.82 -11.77 -9.77
C THR A 80 24.81 -12.00 -10.89
N ASP A 81 25.13 -12.86 -11.86
CA ASP A 81 24.16 -13.21 -12.91
C ASP A 81 22.90 -13.87 -12.31
N ASP A 82 23.02 -14.56 -11.17
CA ASP A 82 21.89 -15.13 -10.41
C ASP A 82 20.96 -14.03 -9.87
N ASP A 83 21.50 -12.94 -9.32
CA ASP A 83 20.70 -11.79 -8.89
C ASP A 83 19.92 -11.18 -10.07
N ARG A 84 20.58 -11.05 -11.24
CA ARG A 84 19.95 -10.48 -12.45
C ARG A 84 18.86 -11.39 -13.02
N LEU A 85 19.04 -12.71 -12.92
CA LEU A 85 18.04 -13.71 -13.30
C LEU A 85 16.82 -13.65 -12.38
N ARG A 86 17.01 -13.49 -11.07
CA ARG A 86 15.92 -13.31 -10.10
C ARG A 86 15.14 -12.03 -10.37
N ASP A 87 15.82 -10.91 -10.60
CA ASP A 87 15.17 -9.64 -10.96
C ASP A 87 14.35 -9.77 -12.25
N HIS A 88 14.86 -10.50 -13.25
CA HIS A 88 14.13 -10.74 -14.50
C HIS A 88 12.87 -11.59 -14.27
N GLN A 89 12.98 -12.67 -13.48
CA GLN A 89 11.85 -13.53 -13.15
C GLN A 89 10.78 -12.79 -12.34
N GLU A 90 11.19 -11.97 -11.36
CA GLU A 90 10.25 -11.16 -10.57
C GLU A 90 9.53 -10.12 -11.44
N LYS A 91 10.26 -9.50 -12.37
CA LYS A 91 9.69 -8.52 -13.31
C LYS A 91 8.71 -9.15 -14.28
N GLU A 92 9.03 -10.32 -14.84
CA GLU A 92 8.13 -11.08 -15.72
C GLU A 92 6.86 -11.49 -14.96
N LYS A 93 7.01 -12.01 -13.74
CA LYS A 93 5.87 -12.39 -12.89
C LYS A 93 4.98 -11.20 -12.53
N SER A 94 5.55 -10.02 -12.30
CA SER A 94 4.78 -8.79 -12.07
C SER A 94 4.02 -8.36 -13.32
N GLN A 95 4.63 -8.45 -14.51
CA GLN A 95 3.98 -8.12 -15.77
C GLN A 95 2.80 -9.04 -16.07
N GLU A 96 2.93 -10.34 -15.82
CA GLU A 96 1.83 -11.30 -15.93
C GLU A 96 0.67 -10.95 -14.98
N LEU A 97 0.98 -10.57 -13.74
CA LEU A 97 -0.02 -10.15 -12.76
C LEU A 97 -0.75 -8.87 -13.22
N ASP A 98 -0.03 -7.91 -13.80
CA ASP A 98 -0.59 -6.67 -14.33
C ASP A 98 -1.49 -6.93 -15.55
N HIS A 99 -1.09 -7.83 -16.45
CA HIS A 99 -1.93 -8.24 -17.57
C HIS A 99 -3.24 -8.90 -17.10
N LEU A 100 -3.17 -9.77 -16.09
CA LEU A 100 -4.35 -10.40 -15.52
C LEU A 100 -5.24 -9.38 -14.79
N LYS A 101 -4.65 -8.44 -14.04
CA LYS A 101 -5.39 -7.35 -13.38
C LYS A 101 -6.17 -6.50 -14.38
N ASN A 102 -5.56 -6.18 -15.52
CA ASN A 102 -6.20 -5.41 -16.59
C ASN A 102 -7.45 -6.10 -17.15
N GLN A 103 -7.52 -7.42 -17.09
CA GLN A 103 -8.71 -8.18 -17.50
C GLN A 103 -9.92 -7.97 -16.57
N PHE A 104 -9.70 -7.61 -15.31
CA PHE A 104 -10.75 -7.45 -14.30
C PHE A 104 -10.93 -6.01 -13.81
N MET A 105 -10.34 -5.02 -14.49
CA MET A 105 -10.42 -3.61 -14.06
C MET A 105 -11.84 -3.04 -14.00
N ASP A 106 -12.78 -3.61 -14.75
CA ASP A 106 -14.18 -3.18 -14.75
C ASP A 106 -14.96 -3.64 -13.51
N VAL A 107 -14.39 -4.54 -12.69
CA VAL A 107 -15.03 -5.06 -11.48
C VAL A 107 -14.69 -4.17 -10.29
N LYS A 108 -15.70 -3.44 -9.79
CA LYS A 108 -15.57 -2.63 -8.57
C LYS A 108 -15.78 -3.50 -7.33
N ILE A 109 -14.82 -3.47 -6.40
CA ILE A 109 -14.86 -4.22 -5.15
C ILE A 109 -15.24 -3.27 -4.00
N PRO A 110 -16.31 -3.55 -3.22
CA PRO A 110 -16.66 -2.77 -2.04
C PRO A 110 -15.56 -2.81 -0.98
N LEU A 111 -15.27 -1.67 -0.34
CA LEU A 111 -14.20 -1.56 0.66
C LEU A 111 -14.53 -2.36 1.93
N GLU A 112 -15.81 -2.47 2.27
CA GLU A 112 -16.28 -3.25 3.41
C GLU A 112 -15.90 -4.73 3.30
N LEU A 113 -15.67 -5.23 2.07
CA LEU A 113 -15.22 -6.61 1.85
C LEU A 113 -13.78 -6.84 2.33
N LEU A 114 -12.93 -5.80 2.34
CA LEU A 114 -11.53 -5.91 2.78
C LEU A 114 -11.45 -6.32 4.25
N GLU A 115 -12.35 -5.84 5.10
CA GLU A 115 -12.40 -6.22 6.51
C GLU A 115 -12.67 -7.72 6.69
N TYR A 116 -13.48 -8.33 5.82
CA TYR A 116 -13.72 -9.77 5.84
C TYR A 116 -12.48 -10.55 5.42
N LEU A 117 -11.74 -10.05 4.42
CA LEU A 117 -10.51 -10.67 3.94
C LEU A 117 -9.39 -10.58 4.98
N ASP A 118 -9.19 -9.42 5.60
CA ASP A 118 -8.17 -9.21 6.63
C ASP A 118 -8.40 -10.09 7.87
N GLN A 119 -9.67 -10.36 8.19
CA GLN A 119 -10.06 -11.27 9.27
C GLN A 119 -10.05 -12.75 8.86
N GLY A 120 -9.71 -13.07 7.61
CA GLY A 120 -9.71 -14.44 7.08
C GLY A 120 -11.09 -15.07 6.93
N LYS A 121 -12.16 -14.26 6.88
CA LYS A 121 -13.54 -14.72 6.70
C LYS A 121 -13.85 -15.00 5.23
N ASN A 122 -14.85 -15.84 4.98
CA ASN A 122 -15.29 -16.15 3.62
C ASN A 122 -16.00 -14.92 2.99
N PRO A 123 -15.54 -14.40 1.83
CA PRO A 123 -16.18 -13.29 1.11
C PRO A 123 -17.67 -13.49 0.79
N GLN A 124 -18.11 -14.74 0.64
CA GLN A 124 -19.52 -15.06 0.40
C GLN A 124 -20.42 -14.70 1.58
N LEU A 125 -19.86 -14.59 2.80
CA LEU A 125 -20.61 -14.13 3.96
C LEU A 125 -21.03 -12.66 3.82
N TYR A 126 -20.14 -11.80 3.31
CA TYR A 126 -20.48 -10.40 3.02
C TYR A 126 -21.64 -10.31 2.03
N THR A 127 -21.57 -11.08 0.94
CA THR A 127 -22.65 -11.14 -0.06
C THR A 127 -23.97 -11.55 0.58
N LYS A 128 -23.95 -12.60 1.42
CA LYS A 128 -25.13 -13.06 2.16
C LYS A 128 -25.69 -11.97 3.08
N GLU A 129 -24.86 -11.35 3.91
CA GLU A 129 -25.27 -10.32 4.86
C GLU A 129 -25.84 -9.08 4.16
N CYS A 130 -25.24 -8.68 3.03
CA CYS A 130 -25.71 -7.57 2.22
C CYS A 130 -27.12 -7.85 1.66
N LEU A 131 -27.35 -9.06 1.13
CA LEU A 131 -28.66 -9.49 0.64
C LEU A 131 -29.70 -9.55 1.77
N GLU A 132 -29.34 -10.13 2.91
CA GLU A 132 -30.24 -10.24 4.08
C GLU A 132 -30.60 -8.86 4.64
N ARG A 133 -29.63 -7.95 4.76
CA ARG A 133 -29.85 -6.57 5.19
C ARG A 133 -30.78 -5.82 4.23
N THR A 134 -30.57 -5.98 2.93
CA THR A 134 -31.39 -5.37 1.88
C THR A 134 -32.83 -5.87 1.96
N LEU A 135 -33.01 -7.19 2.12
CA LEU A 135 -34.33 -7.81 2.26
C LEU A 135 -35.07 -7.32 3.51
N ASN A 136 -34.39 -7.22 4.65
CA ASN A 136 -34.99 -6.71 5.88
C ASN A 136 -35.37 -5.22 5.76
N LYS A 137 -34.50 -4.39 5.20
CA LYS A 137 -34.81 -2.97 4.93
C LYS A 137 -36.01 -2.82 3.99
N ASN A 138 -36.09 -3.63 2.93
CA ASN A 138 -37.22 -3.60 2.00
C ASN A 138 -38.54 -3.93 2.71
N LYS A 139 -38.56 -4.99 3.55
CA LYS A 139 -39.72 -5.34 4.37
C LYS A 139 -40.12 -4.22 5.33
N GLU A 140 -39.16 -3.63 6.02
CA GLU A 140 -39.40 -2.52 6.95
C GLU A 140 -40.00 -1.29 6.24
N VAL A 141 -39.40 -0.89 5.12
CA VAL A 141 -39.87 0.24 4.31
C VAL A 141 -41.28 -0.02 3.78
N ASN A 142 -41.57 -1.22 3.28
CA ASN A 142 -42.91 -1.59 2.85
C ASN A 142 -43.92 -1.51 3.99
N GLY A 143 -43.57 -2.03 5.18
CA GLY A 143 -44.43 -1.92 6.37
C GLY A 143 -44.70 -0.47 6.76
N LYS A 144 -43.68 0.40 6.70
CA LYS A 144 -43.85 1.85 6.91
C LYS A 144 -44.80 2.44 5.88
N ILE A 145 -44.64 2.12 4.60
CA ILE A 145 -45.52 2.60 3.52
C ILE A 145 -46.98 2.17 3.77
N GLU A 146 -47.22 0.94 4.19
CA GLU A 146 -48.57 0.45 4.51
C GLU A 146 -49.20 1.21 5.68
N ILE A 147 -48.44 1.44 6.75
CA ILE A 147 -48.91 2.23 7.91
C ILE A 147 -49.20 3.67 7.49
N TYR A 148 -48.32 4.32 6.72
CA TYR A 148 -48.55 5.68 6.24
C TYR A 148 -49.77 5.76 5.32
N LYS A 149 -49.99 4.76 4.46
CA LYS A 149 -51.21 4.66 3.63
C LYS A 149 -52.46 4.56 4.50
N LYS A 150 -52.44 3.72 5.54
CA LYS A 150 -53.56 3.55 6.46
C LYS A 150 -53.82 4.82 7.28
N PHE A 151 -52.77 5.43 7.81
CA PHE A 151 -52.84 6.69 8.55
C PHE A 151 -53.44 7.81 7.69
N ARG A 152 -52.95 7.95 6.44
CA ARG A 152 -53.49 8.89 5.46
C ARG A 152 -54.99 8.65 5.22
N ALA A 153 -55.42 7.40 5.08
CA ALA A 153 -56.83 7.10 4.85
C ALA A 153 -57.73 7.50 6.03
N VAL A 154 -57.29 7.21 7.27
CA VAL A 154 -58.02 7.60 8.49
C VAL A 154 -58.05 9.12 8.65
N LEU A 155 -56.90 9.78 8.50
CA LEU A 155 -56.81 11.24 8.62
C LEU A 155 -57.72 11.96 7.63
N LEU A 156 -57.75 11.49 6.37
CA LEU A 156 -58.64 12.06 5.34
C LEU A 156 -60.13 11.78 5.59
N LYS A 157 -60.46 10.74 6.36
CA LYS A 157 -61.83 10.44 6.74
C LYS A 157 -62.29 11.43 7.81
N GLU A 158 -61.55 11.53 8.92
CA GLU A 158 -61.89 12.43 10.04
C GLU A 158 -61.91 13.90 9.58
N LEU A 159 -60.94 14.31 8.76
CA LEU A 159 -60.92 15.67 8.19
C LEU A 159 -62.12 15.93 7.26
N GLY A 160 -62.62 14.91 6.56
CA GLY A 160 -63.81 15.01 5.72
C GLY A 160 -65.10 15.15 6.53
N GLU A 161 -65.14 14.64 7.76
CA GLU A 161 -66.28 14.76 8.68
C GLU A 161 -66.32 16.16 9.33
N GLU A 162 -65.17 16.69 9.77
CA GLU A 162 -65.08 18.01 10.42
C GLU A 162 -65.03 19.18 9.42
N MET A 163 -64.36 19.03 8.27
CA MET A 163 -64.13 20.09 7.29
C MET A 163 -64.31 19.60 5.83
N PRO A 164 -65.56 19.51 5.35
CA PRO A 164 -65.86 18.91 4.04
C PRO A 164 -65.35 19.74 2.85
N ASN A 165 -65.45 21.07 2.93
CA ASN A 165 -65.06 21.96 1.82
C ASN A 165 -63.54 21.93 1.56
N ASP A 166 -62.73 21.98 2.62
CA ASP A 166 -61.27 21.96 2.53
C ASP A 166 -60.74 20.59 2.10
N THR A 167 -61.41 19.52 2.53
CA THR A 167 -61.08 18.14 2.12
C THR A 167 -61.29 17.92 0.62
N ILE A 168 -62.36 18.47 0.04
CA ILE A 168 -62.63 18.42 -1.40
C ILE A 168 -61.56 19.20 -2.17
N LEU A 169 -61.18 20.39 -1.70
CA LEU A 169 -60.10 21.18 -2.29
C LEU A 169 -58.76 20.43 -2.29
N TYR A 170 -58.39 19.81 -1.17
CA TYR A 170 -57.17 19.01 -1.05
C TYR A 170 -57.13 17.83 -2.02
N ARG A 171 -58.24 17.07 -2.17
CA ARG A 171 -58.30 15.95 -3.13
C ARG A 171 -58.07 16.43 -4.57
N ASN A 172 -58.71 17.52 -4.96
CA ASN A 172 -58.57 18.09 -6.30
C ASN A 172 -57.13 18.55 -6.61
N LEU A 173 -56.41 19.09 -5.62
CA LEU A 173 -55.01 19.50 -5.79
C LEU A 173 -54.07 18.31 -5.88
N ARG A 174 -54.32 17.25 -5.08
CA ARG A 174 -53.50 16.04 -5.09
C ARG A 174 -53.63 15.29 -6.41
N ASP A 175 -54.84 15.12 -6.93
CA ASP A 175 -55.07 14.35 -8.16
C ASP A 175 -54.37 15.02 -9.37
N ARG A 176 -54.17 16.35 -9.34
CA ARG A 176 -53.31 17.07 -10.31
C ARG A 176 -51.82 16.79 -10.12
N LYS A 177 -51.35 16.57 -8.90
CA LYS A 177 -49.96 16.26 -8.58
C LYS A 177 -49.60 14.82 -8.97
N GLU A 178 -50.50 13.85 -8.76
CA GLU A 178 -50.29 12.45 -9.19
C GLU A 178 -50.33 12.28 -10.73
N SER A 179 -51.00 13.18 -11.47
CA SER A 179 -50.96 13.19 -12.95
C SER A 179 -49.70 13.84 -13.56
N SER A 180 -48.78 14.33 -12.71
CA SER A 180 -47.48 14.88 -13.14
C SER A 180 -46.45 13.74 -13.19
N PRO A 181 -45.54 13.68 -14.19
CA PRO A 181 -44.49 12.66 -14.19
C PRO A 181 -43.62 12.79 -12.92
N PRO A 182 -43.07 11.70 -12.38
CA PRO A 182 -42.15 11.78 -11.25
C PRO A 182 -40.93 12.59 -11.68
N HIS A 183 -40.66 13.70 -10.99
CA HIS A 183 -39.43 14.45 -11.19
C HIS A 183 -38.29 13.62 -10.60
N GLU A 184 -37.39 13.10 -11.45
CA GLU A 184 -36.05 12.70 -11.03
C GLU A 184 -35.43 13.91 -10.32
N ASN A 185 -35.16 13.81 -9.01
CA ASN A 185 -34.18 14.57 -8.23
C ASN A 185 -34.45 14.34 -6.73
N ASP A 186 -34.16 13.14 -6.25
CA ASP A 186 -33.93 12.84 -4.83
C ASP A 186 -32.81 11.79 -4.73
N MET A 187 -31.64 12.13 -5.28
CA MET A 187 -30.36 11.59 -4.84
C MET A 187 -29.66 12.75 -4.12
N ASP A 188 -29.97 12.91 -2.84
CA ASP A 188 -29.17 13.75 -1.95
C ASP A 188 -28.03 12.92 -1.35
N ASP A 189 -26.89 13.57 -1.34
CA ASP A 189 -25.54 13.12 -1.11
C ASP A 189 -25.35 12.79 0.38
N GLY A 190 -25.37 11.51 0.74
CA GLY A 190 -25.02 11.04 2.08
C GLY A 190 -23.52 10.84 2.23
N SER A 191 -22.77 11.94 2.13
CA SER A 191 -21.36 12.01 2.50
C SER A 191 -21.22 12.40 3.97
N ASP A 192 -20.90 11.45 4.84
CA ASP A 192 -20.03 11.63 6.02
C ASP A 192 -19.40 10.28 6.39
#